data_AF-A0A926Q1V9-F1
#
_entry.id   AF-A0A926Q1V9-F1
#
_cell.length_a   1.000
_cell.length_b   1.000
_cell.length_c   1.000
_cell.angle_alpha   90.00
_cell.angle_beta   90.00
_cell.angle_gamma   90.00
#
_symmetry.space_group_name_H-M   'P 1'
#
loop_
_entity.id
_entity.type
_entity.pdbx_description
1 polymer ?
#
loop_
_entity_poly.entity_id
_entity_poly.type
_entity_poly.pdbx_seq_one_letter_code
_entity_poly.pdbx_strand_id
1 'polypeptide(L)'
;MTLQRNAASVAQSLDCSWDQLADLTVCIAPHLACCFDLPDTGETVHVPVDAGIDWSSGTLYVRDTAALTRTSGVGRSIAARFPGSRRDVALAWGAACDQAEKGRTAVQLSLADDQVRRDREAAEAERERRLRELGNEVDQRRTATKAQAGTVAGTPRTAVILPPALSTPPPAGPSAPPVPPAAPPRRLVDPGRLRLVDPSGIITPLKPSAAGAPSARPSRYTSGTSALPQPRAGSAIPLQHTPPRPYTGMEQEKVALDVVRKALAIDDDWLRDLRAQRGLGADAVDALSRFYELKAYKDAEPDTVLLTPAEFQRAAESDDFFLVIVSGLEAGTGPVSVRIIPQPLQQLTCRPSSSVTVTGIRGAHSRVYQLDEER
;
A
#
# COMPACT_ATOMS: atom_id res chain seq x y z
N MET A 1 28.33 -22.78 -1.12
CA MET A 1 28.84 -21.93 -0.01
C MET A 1 29.78 -20.81 -0.49
N THR A 2 30.67 -21.05 -1.46
CA THR A 2 31.73 -20.12 -1.89
C THR A 2 31.25 -18.96 -2.77
N LEU A 3 30.36 -19.20 -3.75
CA LEU A 3 29.93 -18.16 -4.69
C LEU A 3 28.99 -17.10 -4.06
N GLN A 4 27.92 -17.52 -3.37
CA GLN A 4 26.98 -16.59 -2.72
C GLN A 4 27.63 -15.68 -1.67
N ARG A 5 28.68 -16.14 -1.00
CA ARG A 5 29.38 -15.36 0.03
C ARG A 5 30.46 -14.44 -0.53
N ASN A 6 31.23 -14.89 -1.51
CA ASN A 6 32.42 -14.17 -1.98
C ASN A 6 32.19 -13.41 -3.30
N ALA A 7 31.16 -13.78 -4.06
CA ALA A 7 30.86 -13.22 -5.37
C ALA A 7 29.34 -13.26 -5.67
N ALA A 8 28.55 -12.54 -4.87
CA ALA A 8 27.09 -12.55 -4.95
C ALA A 8 26.54 -12.16 -6.34
N SER A 9 27.19 -11.21 -7.03
CA SER A 9 26.84 -10.83 -8.40
C SER A 9 27.03 -11.96 -9.41
N VAL A 10 28.05 -12.81 -9.21
CA VAL A 10 28.27 -14.01 -10.03
C VAL A 10 27.22 -15.08 -9.71
N ALA A 11 26.85 -15.25 -8.44
CA ALA A 11 25.78 -16.17 -8.08
C ALA A 11 24.42 -15.77 -8.68
N GLN A 12 24.18 -14.47 -8.87
CA GLN A 12 22.96 -13.92 -9.49
C GLN A 12 22.98 -13.95 -11.03
N SER A 13 24.13 -14.19 -11.66
CA SER A 13 24.20 -14.23 -13.13
C SER A 13 23.81 -15.57 -13.73
N LEU A 14 23.53 -16.58 -12.90
CA LEU A 14 23.06 -17.89 -13.33
C LEU A 14 21.81 -17.74 -14.21
N ASP A 15 21.87 -18.29 -15.43
CA ASP A 15 20.80 -18.22 -16.42
C ASP A 15 19.69 -19.27 -16.21
N CYS A 16 19.77 -20.05 -15.13
CA CYS A 16 18.80 -21.06 -14.69
C CYS A 16 18.57 -20.98 -13.17
N SER A 17 17.66 -21.80 -12.64
CA SER A 17 17.44 -21.87 -11.19
C SER A 17 18.50 -22.75 -10.50
N TRP A 18 18.77 -22.45 -9.22
CA TRP A 18 19.66 -23.29 -8.40
C TRP A 18 19.09 -24.70 -8.17
N ASP A 19 17.75 -24.84 -8.13
CA ASP A 19 17.07 -26.13 -7.97
C ASP A 19 17.31 -27.02 -9.20
N GLN A 20 17.28 -26.46 -10.41
CA GLN A 20 17.61 -27.20 -11.63
C GLN A 20 19.03 -27.76 -11.65
N LEU A 21 20.00 -27.12 -10.95
CA LEU A 21 21.34 -27.66 -10.78
C LEU A 21 21.39 -28.76 -9.71
N ALA A 22 20.60 -28.62 -8.65
CA ALA A 22 20.53 -29.59 -7.56
C ALA A 22 19.85 -30.89 -7.98
N ASP A 23 18.89 -30.81 -8.89
CA ASP A 23 18.08 -31.94 -9.37
C ASP A 23 18.72 -32.69 -10.55
N LEU A 24 19.95 -32.35 -10.95
CA LEU A 24 20.62 -33.04 -12.05
C LEU A 24 20.89 -34.51 -11.72
N THR A 25 20.43 -35.40 -12.59
CA THR A 25 20.77 -36.83 -12.50
C THR A 25 22.19 -37.05 -13.01
N VAL A 26 23.03 -37.70 -12.22
CA VAL A 26 24.43 -37.97 -12.58
C VAL A 26 24.57 -39.35 -13.20
N CYS A 27 25.10 -39.41 -14.42
CA CYS A 27 25.32 -40.63 -15.19
C CYS A 27 26.81 -40.79 -15.55
N ILE A 28 27.37 -41.98 -15.35
CA ILE A 28 28.74 -42.30 -15.75
C ILE A 28 28.72 -42.89 -17.17
N ALA A 29 29.38 -42.22 -18.10
CA ALA A 29 29.51 -42.57 -19.51
C ALA A 29 31.00 -42.66 -19.91
N PRO A 30 31.64 -43.83 -19.81
CA PRO A 30 33.09 -43.99 -20.02
C PRO A 30 33.60 -43.56 -21.41
N HIS A 31 32.72 -43.56 -22.41
CA HIS A 31 33.01 -43.17 -23.79
C HIS A 31 32.41 -41.81 -24.17
N LEU A 32 32.20 -40.93 -23.18
CA LEU A 32 31.61 -39.61 -23.40
C LEU A 32 32.44 -38.78 -24.40
N ALA A 33 31.80 -38.39 -25.50
CA ALA A 33 32.37 -37.55 -26.54
C ALA A 33 31.30 -36.61 -27.11
N CYS A 34 31.74 -35.43 -27.56
CA CYS A 34 30.92 -34.54 -28.38
C CYS A 34 31.12 -34.89 -29.86
N CYS A 35 30.03 -34.97 -30.60
CA CYS A 35 30.05 -35.20 -32.05
C CYS A 35 29.79 -33.86 -32.76
N PHE A 36 30.61 -33.54 -33.76
CA PHE A 36 30.43 -32.36 -34.60
C PHE A 36 30.41 -32.79 -36.06
N ASP A 37 29.36 -32.42 -36.78
CA ASP A 37 29.34 -32.59 -38.23
C ASP A 37 29.98 -31.35 -38.86
N LEU A 38 31.06 -31.55 -39.61
CA LEU A 38 31.73 -30.49 -40.35
C LEU A 38 30.96 -30.23 -41.65
N PRO A 39 30.27 -29.08 -41.80
CA PRO A 39 29.36 -28.85 -42.91
C PRO A 39 30.08 -28.81 -44.27
N ASP A 40 31.37 -28.44 -44.27
CA ASP A 40 32.15 -28.28 -45.50
C ASP A 40 32.77 -29.60 -46.00
N THR A 41 32.94 -30.59 -45.13
CA THR A 41 33.58 -31.88 -45.48
C THR A 41 32.64 -33.08 -45.36
N GLY A 42 31.49 -32.92 -44.71
CA GLY A 42 30.56 -34.02 -44.42
C GLY A 42 31.11 -35.05 -43.41
N GLU A 43 32.21 -34.73 -42.73
CA GLU A 43 32.86 -35.60 -41.75
C GLU A 43 32.31 -35.34 -40.34
N THR A 44 32.01 -36.41 -39.61
CA THR A 44 31.65 -36.33 -38.18
C THR A 44 32.90 -36.52 -37.33
N VAL A 45 33.26 -35.49 -36.56
CA VAL A 45 34.39 -35.51 -35.63
C VAL A 45 33.91 -35.82 -34.23
N HIS A 46 34.53 -36.82 -33.60
CA HIS A 46 34.28 -37.20 -32.21
C HIS A 46 35.38 -36.63 -31.30
N VAL A 47 35.01 -35.71 -30.42
CA VAL A 47 35.94 -35.10 -29.46
C VAL A 47 35.64 -35.65 -28.05
N PRO A 48 36.58 -36.38 -27.43
CA PRO A 48 36.41 -36.86 -26.06
C PRO A 48 36.23 -35.68 -25.09
N VAL A 49 35.22 -35.76 -24.22
CA VAL A 49 35.01 -34.79 -23.13
C VAL A 49 34.91 -35.49 -21.77
N ASP A 50 35.32 -34.76 -20.72
CA ASP A 50 35.31 -35.27 -19.34
C ASP A 50 33.92 -35.23 -18.71
N ALA A 51 33.13 -34.22 -19.06
CA ALA A 51 31.78 -34.03 -18.57
C ALA A 51 30.93 -33.21 -19.55
N GLY A 52 29.61 -33.41 -19.52
CA GLY A 52 28.64 -32.64 -20.30
C GLY A 52 27.28 -32.68 -19.64
N ILE A 53 26.54 -31.57 -19.71
CA ILE A 53 25.17 -31.51 -19.16
C ILE A 53 24.20 -31.41 -20.32
N ASP A 54 23.28 -32.37 -20.39
CA ASP A 54 22.09 -32.25 -21.21
C ASP A 54 20.99 -31.62 -20.35
N TRP A 55 20.78 -30.32 -20.58
CA TRP A 55 19.78 -29.53 -19.86
C TRP A 55 18.35 -29.89 -20.21
N SER A 56 18.11 -30.51 -21.36
CA SER A 56 16.76 -30.90 -21.79
C SER A 56 16.27 -32.13 -21.03
N SER A 57 17.18 -33.06 -20.72
CA SER A 57 16.91 -34.25 -19.92
C SER A 57 17.27 -34.09 -18.43
N GLY A 58 17.87 -32.97 -18.04
CA GLY A 58 18.34 -32.75 -16.66
C GLY A 58 19.43 -33.74 -16.23
N THR A 59 20.26 -34.20 -17.18
CA THR A 59 21.27 -35.24 -16.92
C THR A 59 22.68 -34.69 -17.09
N LEU A 60 23.51 -34.89 -16.06
CA LEU A 60 24.94 -34.65 -16.08
C LEU A 60 25.67 -35.96 -16.42
N TYR A 61 26.33 -35.99 -17.57
CA TYR A 61 27.20 -37.08 -17.97
C TYR A 61 28.64 -36.80 -17.56
N VAL A 62 29.29 -37.79 -16.96
CA VAL A 62 30.72 -37.75 -16.61
C VAL A 62 31.42 -39.01 -17.07
N ARG A 63 32.70 -38.90 -17.46
CA ARG A 63 33.47 -40.06 -17.90
C ARG A 63 33.81 -41.03 -16.77
N ASP A 64 34.15 -40.47 -15.62
CA ASP A 64 34.53 -41.19 -14.40
C ASP A 64 34.10 -40.37 -13.17
N THR A 65 34.19 -40.99 -11.98
CA THR A 65 33.84 -40.32 -10.72
C THR A 65 34.80 -39.16 -10.40
N ALA A 66 36.06 -39.24 -10.82
CA ALA A 66 37.04 -38.17 -10.59
C ALA A 66 36.74 -36.91 -11.44
N ALA A 67 35.97 -37.02 -12.52
CA ALA A 67 35.54 -35.87 -13.31
C ALA A 67 34.48 -35.02 -12.59
N LEU A 68 33.79 -35.57 -11.58
CA LEU A 68 32.77 -34.85 -10.79
C LEU A 68 33.38 -33.70 -9.98
N THR A 69 34.57 -33.91 -9.41
CA THR A 69 35.21 -32.94 -8.52
C THR A 69 36.17 -32.00 -9.24
N ARG A 70 36.50 -32.29 -10.51
CA ARG A 70 37.45 -31.52 -11.30
C ARG A 70 36.85 -30.23 -11.88
N THR A 71 37.62 -29.15 -11.78
CA THR A 71 37.37 -27.86 -12.44
C THR A 71 37.23 -27.98 -13.95
N SER A 72 38.03 -28.85 -14.59
CA SER A 72 38.01 -29.07 -16.04
C SER A 72 36.84 -29.93 -16.52
N GLY A 73 36.25 -30.72 -15.60
CA GLY A 73 35.07 -31.56 -15.86
C GLY A 73 33.80 -30.80 -15.55
N VAL A 74 33.06 -31.26 -14.53
CA VAL A 74 31.73 -30.71 -14.18
C VAL A 74 31.77 -29.21 -13.90
N GLY A 75 32.84 -28.71 -13.27
CA GLY A 75 32.98 -27.27 -12.99
C GLY A 75 32.88 -26.41 -14.24
N ARG A 76 33.44 -26.87 -15.37
CA ARG A 76 33.38 -26.15 -16.66
C ARG A 76 32.00 -26.26 -17.31
N SER A 77 31.33 -27.40 -17.17
CA SER A 77 29.98 -27.63 -17.72
C SER A 77 28.92 -26.80 -16.99
N ILE A 78 29.00 -26.71 -15.66
CA ILE A 78 28.16 -25.82 -14.85
C ILE A 78 28.47 -24.35 -15.18
N ALA A 79 29.74 -23.99 -15.27
CA ALA A 79 30.17 -22.62 -15.59
C ALA A 79 29.63 -22.08 -16.92
N ALA A 80 29.25 -22.94 -17.87
CA ALA A 80 28.67 -22.51 -19.14
C ALA A 80 27.38 -21.67 -18.96
N ARG A 81 26.64 -21.91 -17.87
CA ARG A 81 25.40 -21.23 -17.44
C ARG A 81 25.61 -19.90 -16.72
N PHE A 82 26.86 -19.50 -16.51
CA PHE A 82 27.22 -18.22 -15.90
C PHE A 82 27.86 -17.29 -16.95
N PRO A 83 27.08 -16.43 -17.64
CA PRO A 83 27.60 -15.49 -18.60
C PRO A 83 28.64 -14.56 -17.94
N GLY A 84 29.81 -14.44 -18.58
CA GLY A 84 30.88 -13.51 -18.18
C GLY A 84 31.77 -13.96 -17.01
N SER A 85 31.44 -15.02 -16.26
CA SER A 85 32.19 -15.42 -15.04
C SER A 85 32.58 -16.91 -15.01
N ARG A 86 32.71 -17.53 -16.19
CA ARG A 86 32.88 -18.99 -16.32
C ARG A 86 34.09 -19.54 -15.55
N ARG A 87 35.22 -18.82 -15.56
CA ARG A 87 36.45 -19.26 -14.89
C ARG A 87 36.30 -19.28 -13.38
N ASP A 88 35.70 -18.24 -12.82
CA ASP A 88 35.53 -18.10 -11.36
C ASP A 88 34.57 -19.15 -10.81
N VAL A 89 33.50 -19.45 -11.57
CA VAL A 89 32.54 -20.50 -11.22
C VAL A 89 33.18 -21.89 -11.25
N ALA A 90 33.95 -22.20 -12.29
CA ALA A 90 34.62 -23.50 -12.38
C ALA A 90 35.61 -23.70 -11.22
N LEU A 91 36.36 -22.65 -10.84
CA LEU A 91 37.27 -22.70 -9.69
C LEU A 91 36.51 -22.83 -8.36
N ALA A 92 35.39 -22.11 -8.22
CA ALA A 92 34.55 -22.19 -7.04
C ALA A 92 33.89 -23.58 -6.87
N TRP A 93 33.61 -24.27 -7.98
CA TRP A 93 33.16 -25.67 -7.99
C TRP A 93 34.24 -26.59 -7.41
N GLY A 94 35.46 -26.55 -7.96
CA GLY A 94 36.57 -27.36 -7.45
C GLY A 94 36.83 -27.09 -5.96
N ALA A 95 36.84 -25.82 -5.56
CA ALA A 95 36.97 -25.45 -4.15
C ALA A 95 35.81 -25.96 -3.28
N ALA A 96 34.59 -26.05 -3.81
CA ALA A 96 33.45 -26.60 -3.08
C ALA A 96 33.58 -28.13 -2.90
N CYS A 97 34.00 -28.84 -3.94
CA CYS A 97 34.28 -30.28 -3.88
C CYS A 97 35.40 -30.60 -2.86
N ASP A 98 36.50 -29.84 -2.86
CA ASP A 98 37.58 -29.99 -1.88
C ASP A 98 37.10 -29.81 -0.42
N GLN A 99 36.13 -28.92 -0.19
CA GLN A 99 35.56 -28.71 1.14
C GLN A 99 34.58 -29.83 1.52
N ALA A 100 33.81 -30.33 0.55
CA ALA A 100 32.90 -31.47 0.74
C ALA A 100 33.68 -32.76 1.09
N GLU A 101 34.79 -33.03 0.39
CA GLU A 101 35.70 -34.15 0.71
C GLU A 101 36.28 -34.04 2.13
N LYS A 102 36.48 -32.82 2.63
CA LYS A 102 36.90 -32.55 4.02
C LYS A 102 35.76 -32.63 5.03
N GLY A 103 34.59 -33.16 4.63
CA GLY A 103 33.41 -33.34 5.47
C GLY A 103 32.65 -32.05 5.79
N ARG A 104 32.94 -30.93 5.10
CA ARG A 104 32.23 -29.67 5.33
C ARG A 104 31.00 -29.60 4.43
N THR A 105 29.83 -29.61 5.05
CA THR A 105 28.56 -29.43 4.34
C THR A 105 28.27 -27.94 4.17
N ALA A 106 27.75 -27.54 3.00
CA ALA A 106 27.32 -26.17 2.79
C ALA A 106 26.09 -25.85 3.65
N VAL A 107 26.17 -24.80 4.46
CA VAL A 107 25.01 -24.23 5.16
C VAL A 107 24.28 -23.31 4.19
N GLN A 108 22.95 -23.41 4.13
CA GLN A 108 22.11 -22.49 3.36
C GLN A 108 22.27 -21.08 3.93
N LEU A 109 22.89 -20.18 3.16
CA LEU A 109 23.04 -18.78 3.54
C LEU A 109 21.89 -18.00 2.89
N SER A 110 20.91 -17.58 3.70
CA SER A 110 20.01 -16.51 3.28
C SER A 110 20.76 -15.20 3.37
N LEU A 111 20.80 -14.43 2.28
CA LEU A 111 21.29 -13.06 2.36
C LEU A 111 20.33 -12.23 3.22
N ALA A 112 20.86 -11.21 3.90
CA ALA A 112 20.03 -10.27 4.66
C ALA A 112 18.97 -9.62 3.76
N ASP A 113 19.33 -9.33 2.51
CA ASP A 113 18.43 -8.76 1.51
C ASP A 113 17.26 -9.69 1.14
N ASP A 114 17.50 -11.00 1.07
CA ASP A 114 16.44 -11.99 0.80
C ASP A 114 15.47 -12.10 1.97
N GLN A 115 15.97 -11.96 3.21
CA GLN A 115 15.13 -11.93 4.40
C GLN A 115 14.27 -10.66 4.42
N VAL A 116 14.88 -9.49 4.18
CA VAL A 116 14.16 -8.21 4.10
C VAL A 116 13.08 -8.24 3.02
N ARG A 117 13.35 -8.83 1.86
CA ARG A 117 12.35 -8.99 0.78
C ARG A 117 11.19 -9.88 1.24
N ARG A 118 11.46 -11.05 1.82
CA ARG A 118 10.42 -11.97 2.30
C ARG A 118 9.57 -11.36 3.41
N ASP A 119 10.19 -10.65 4.35
CA ASP A 119 9.48 -9.97 5.43
C ASP A 119 8.56 -8.86 4.88
N ARG A 120 9.04 -8.12 3.87
CA ARG A 120 8.24 -7.11 3.19
C ARG A 120 7.05 -7.71 2.46
N GLU A 121 7.27 -8.78 1.68
CA GLU A 121 6.21 -9.50 0.96
C GLU A 121 5.16 -10.06 1.93
N ALA A 122 5.60 -10.65 3.04
CA ALA A 122 4.71 -11.15 4.08
C ALA A 122 3.87 -10.03 4.71
N ALA A 123 4.49 -8.88 5.01
CA ALA A 123 3.77 -7.73 5.54
C ALA A 123 2.80 -7.12 4.53
N GLU A 124 3.12 -7.12 3.24
CA GLU A 124 2.22 -6.67 2.17
C GLU A 124 1.01 -7.62 2.03
N ALA A 125 1.24 -8.93 2.07
CA ALA A 125 0.18 -9.95 2.04
C ALA A 125 -0.74 -9.89 3.27
N GLU A 126 -0.19 -9.67 4.46
CA GLU A 126 -0.95 -9.46 5.69
C GLU A 126 -1.91 -8.28 5.57
N ARG A 127 -1.41 -7.13 5.10
CA ARG A 127 -2.23 -5.92 4.87
C ARG A 127 -3.33 -6.17 3.85
N GLU A 128 -3.00 -6.84 2.75
CA GLU A 128 -3.98 -7.18 1.73
C GLU A 128 -5.09 -8.07 2.29
N ARG A 129 -4.71 -9.09 3.09
CA ARG A 129 -5.66 -9.98 3.75
C ARG A 129 -6.61 -9.19 4.64
N ARG A 130 -6.10 -8.30 5.50
CA ARG A 130 -6.93 -7.46 6.39
C ARG A 130 -7.90 -6.57 5.62
N LEU A 131 -7.45 -5.93 4.53
CA LEU A 131 -8.33 -5.10 3.70
C LEU A 131 -9.41 -5.94 3.02
N ARG A 132 -9.10 -7.17 2.58
CA ARG A 132 -10.08 -8.11 2.01
C ARG A 132 -11.08 -8.58 3.07
N GLU A 133 -10.61 -8.97 4.25
CA GLU A 133 -11.45 -9.36 5.39
C GLU A 133 -12.42 -8.24 5.78
N LEU A 134 -11.93 -7.01 5.94
CA LEU A 134 -12.77 -5.83 6.21
C LEU A 134 -13.84 -5.66 5.13
N GLY A 135 -13.47 -5.79 3.85
CA GLY A 135 -14.43 -5.72 2.74
C GLY A 135 -15.50 -6.79 2.77
N ASN A 136 -15.07 -8.04 2.95
CA ASN A 136 -15.96 -9.19 3.01
C ASN A 136 -16.97 -9.05 4.15
N GLU A 137 -16.53 -8.58 5.31
CA GLU A 137 -17.42 -8.28 6.44
C GLU A 137 -18.44 -7.19 6.08
N VAL A 138 -17.99 -6.11 5.44
CA VAL A 138 -18.87 -5.01 5.00
C VAL A 138 -19.92 -5.53 4.01
N ASP A 139 -19.53 -6.37 3.04
CA ASP A 139 -20.45 -6.95 2.06
C ASP A 139 -21.43 -7.96 2.70
N GLN A 140 -20.96 -8.76 3.67
CA GLN A 140 -21.82 -9.64 4.48
C GLN A 140 -22.85 -8.84 5.27
N ARG A 141 -22.46 -7.73 5.91
CA ARG A 141 -23.41 -6.86 6.63
C ARG A 141 -24.45 -6.28 5.68
N ARG A 142 -24.04 -5.78 4.51
CA ARG A 142 -24.99 -5.22 3.53
C ARG A 142 -25.96 -6.25 2.98
N THR A 143 -25.51 -7.47 2.71
CA THR A 143 -26.38 -8.55 2.25
C THR A 143 -27.37 -8.97 3.34
N ALA A 144 -26.93 -9.05 4.60
CA ALA A 144 -27.81 -9.32 5.74
C ALA A 144 -28.87 -8.23 5.92
N THR A 145 -28.50 -6.94 5.89
CA THR A 145 -29.44 -5.82 6.00
C THR A 145 -30.45 -5.81 4.85
N LYS A 146 -30.02 -6.11 3.62
CA LYS A 146 -30.91 -6.20 2.45
C LYS A 146 -31.90 -7.37 2.57
N ALA A 147 -31.46 -8.52 3.05
CA ALA A 147 -32.32 -9.68 3.28
C ALA A 147 -33.38 -9.40 4.36
N GLN A 148 -33.00 -8.72 5.44
CA GLN A 148 -33.93 -8.30 6.49
C GLN A 148 -34.94 -7.28 5.95
N ALA A 149 -34.50 -6.25 5.20
CA ALA A 149 -35.40 -5.26 4.61
C ALA A 149 -36.40 -5.87 3.61
N GLY A 150 -35.99 -6.88 2.83
CA GLY A 150 -36.87 -7.62 1.92
C GLY A 150 -37.94 -8.46 2.64
N THR A 151 -37.70 -8.84 3.89
CA THR A 151 -38.63 -9.66 4.69
C THR A 151 -39.70 -8.82 5.39
N VAL A 152 -39.44 -7.53 5.65
CA VAL A 152 -40.39 -6.61 6.34
C VAL A 152 -41.32 -5.88 5.35
N ALA A 153 -41.08 -5.96 4.04
CA ALA A 153 -41.89 -5.31 3.00
C ALA A 153 -43.28 -5.95 2.75
N GLY A 154 -43.77 -6.81 3.66
CA GLY A 154 -45.04 -7.53 3.55
C GLY A 154 -46.19 -7.01 4.43
N THR A 155 -46.12 -5.79 4.98
CA THR A 155 -47.21 -5.24 5.81
C THR A 155 -47.63 -3.85 5.34
N PRO A 156 -48.83 -3.68 4.76
CA PRO A 156 -49.31 -2.36 4.32
C PRO A 156 -49.66 -1.52 5.55
N ARG A 157 -48.89 -0.45 5.82
CA ARG A 157 -49.31 0.60 6.76
C ARG A 157 -50.25 1.55 6.03
N THR A 158 -51.52 1.49 6.42
CA THR A 158 -52.57 2.44 6.10
C THR A 158 -52.11 3.86 6.47
N ALA A 159 -51.94 4.71 5.45
CA ALA A 159 -51.70 6.14 5.64
C ALA A 159 -53.01 6.83 6.02
N VAL A 160 -53.06 7.43 7.21
CA VAL A 160 -54.11 8.36 7.62
C VAL A 160 -53.78 9.73 7.02
N ILE A 161 -54.59 10.16 6.07
CA ILE A 161 -54.55 11.47 5.43
C ILE A 161 -55.25 12.47 6.36
N LEU A 162 -54.53 13.50 6.81
CA LEU A 162 -55.10 14.69 7.45
C LEU A 162 -55.19 15.83 6.41
N PRO A 163 -56.31 16.57 6.33
CA PRO A 163 -56.52 17.60 5.33
C PRO A 163 -55.78 18.92 5.66
N PRO A 164 -55.47 19.77 4.66
CA PRO A 164 -54.69 20.99 4.84
C PRO A 164 -55.57 22.16 5.33
N ALA A 165 -55.05 22.92 6.30
CA ALA A 165 -55.64 24.17 6.75
C ALA A 165 -55.20 25.35 5.85
N LEU A 166 -56.19 26.08 5.35
CA LEU A 166 -56.04 27.36 4.63
C LEU A 166 -55.43 28.42 5.56
N SER A 167 -54.34 29.05 5.12
CA SER A 167 -53.81 30.27 5.74
C SER A 167 -53.80 31.40 4.71
N THR A 168 -54.55 32.45 5.03
CA THR A 168 -54.64 33.74 4.33
C THR A 168 -53.35 34.56 4.44
N PRO A 169 -53.00 35.39 3.43
CA PRO A 169 -51.81 36.25 3.45
C PRO A 169 -52.10 37.63 4.07
N PRO A 170 -51.16 38.25 4.81
CA PRO A 170 -51.19 39.68 5.11
C PRO A 170 -50.24 40.47 4.16
N PRO A 171 -50.37 41.82 4.13
CA PRO A 171 -50.09 42.62 2.94
C PRO A 171 -48.64 43.09 2.80
N ALA A 172 -48.33 43.51 1.57
CA ALA A 172 -47.05 44.04 1.12
C ALA A 172 -46.69 45.40 1.76
N GLY A 173 -45.46 45.50 2.24
CA GLY A 173 -44.74 46.74 2.58
C GLY A 173 -43.41 46.81 1.81
N PRO A 174 -42.81 48.00 1.66
CA PRO A 174 -42.05 48.38 0.46
C PRO A 174 -40.61 47.83 0.39
N SER A 175 -40.17 47.59 -0.84
CA SER A 175 -38.87 47.05 -1.24
C SER A 175 -37.68 47.89 -0.75
N ALA A 176 -36.75 47.22 -0.07
CA ALA A 176 -35.37 47.67 0.11
C ALA A 176 -34.52 47.28 -1.13
N PRO A 177 -33.47 48.05 -1.48
CA PRO A 177 -32.65 47.83 -2.67
C PRO A 177 -31.84 46.52 -2.60
N PRO A 178 -31.46 45.93 -3.74
CA PRO A 178 -30.90 44.58 -3.80
C PRO A 178 -29.47 44.57 -3.27
N VAL A 179 -29.27 43.90 -2.13
CA VAL A 179 -27.96 43.38 -1.73
C VAL A 179 -27.58 42.30 -2.76
N PRO A 180 -26.37 42.30 -3.34
CA PRO A 180 -25.94 41.24 -4.25
C PRO A 180 -26.08 39.88 -3.55
N PRO A 181 -26.51 38.81 -4.25
CA PRO A 181 -26.76 37.53 -3.62
C PRO A 181 -25.49 37.04 -2.94
N ALA A 182 -25.51 36.98 -1.61
CA ALA A 182 -24.50 36.27 -0.86
C ALA A 182 -24.45 34.84 -1.40
N ALA A 183 -23.26 34.36 -1.75
CA ALA A 183 -23.07 32.96 -2.12
C ALA A 183 -23.75 32.09 -1.04
N PRO A 184 -24.46 31.01 -1.45
CA PRO A 184 -25.14 30.16 -0.48
C PRO A 184 -24.16 29.73 0.61
N PRO A 185 -24.57 29.74 1.89
CA PRO A 185 -23.68 29.41 2.98
C PRO A 185 -23.08 28.03 2.74
N ARG A 186 -21.77 27.89 2.88
CA ARG A 186 -21.06 26.62 2.75
C ARG A 186 -21.65 25.66 3.78
N ARG A 187 -22.06 24.46 3.35
CA ARG A 187 -22.73 23.45 4.18
C ARG A 187 -21.94 22.15 4.15
N LEU A 188 -22.05 21.38 5.21
CA LEU A 188 -21.59 19.99 5.21
C LEU A 188 -22.57 19.13 4.40
N VAL A 189 -22.04 18.08 3.79
CA VAL A 189 -22.84 17.04 3.15
C VAL A 189 -23.80 16.38 4.15
N ASP A 190 -24.97 15.96 3.68
CA ASP A 190 -25.91 15.17 4.47
C ASP A 190 -25.60 13.67 4.29
N PRO A 191 -25.12 12.96 5.33
CA PRO A 191 -24.83 11.53 5.25
C PRO A 191 -26.03 10.69 4.78
N GLY A 192 -27.26 11.12 5.08
CA GLY A 192 -28.49 10.44 4.66
C GLY A 192 -28.65 10.43 3.13
N ARG A 193 -28.22 11.49 2.44
CA ARG A 193 -28.36 11.68 0.99
C ARG A 193 -27.21 11.11 0.16
N LEU A 194 -26.16 10.62 0.80
CA LEU A 194 -25.03 10.00 0.10
C LEU A 194 -25.36 8.60 -0.40
N ARG A 195 -24.84 8.18 -1.55
CA ARG A 195 -24.86 6.78 -2.01
C ARG A 195 -23.45 6.33 -2.31
N LEU A 196 -23.13 5.10 -1.92
CA LEU A 196 -21.87 4.49 -2.33
C LEU A 196 -21.89 4.25 -3.83
N VAL A 197 -20.84 4.72 -4.50
CA VAL A 197 -20.60 4.49 -5.93
C VAL A 197 -20.23 3.03 -6.16
N ASP A 198 -19.27 2.54 -5.38
CA ASP A 198 -18.89 1.14 -5.32
C ASP A 198 -19.07 0.64 -3.88
N PRO A 199 -20.07 -0.23 -3.62
CA PRO A 199 -20.28 -0.79 -2.30
C PRO A 199 -19.02 -1.51 -1.82
N SER A 200 -18.39 -2.33 -2.65
CA SER A 200 -17.23 -3.12 -2.22
C SER A 200 -16.07 -2.20 -1.85
N GLY A 201 -15.90 -1.07 -2.54
CA GLY A 201 -14.77 -0.18 -2.36
C GLY A 201 -13.49 -0.75 -2.96
N ILE A 202 -12.55 0.15 -3.27
CA ILE A 202 -11.38 -0.15 -4.09
C ILE A 202 -10.15 -0.34 -3.21
N ILE A 203 -9.45 -1.47 -3.35
CA ILE A 203 -8.13 -1.67 -2.73
C ILE A 203 -7.08 -0.97 -3.60
N THR A 204 -6.39 0.01 -3.02
CA THR A 204 -5.26 0.72 -3.64
C THR A 204 -3.97 0.10 -3.12
N PRO A 205 -3.12 -0.53 -3.95
CA PRO A 205 -1.86 -1.11 -3.50
C PRO A 205 -0.87 -0.04 -3.03
N LEU A 206 0.11 -0.43 -2.21
CA LEU A 206 1.19 0.48 -1.79
C LEU A 206 1.94 0.98 -3.03
N LYS A 207 1.85 2.29 -3.31
CA LYS A 207 2.71 2.91 -4.30
C LYS A 207 4.05 3.19 -3.63
N PRO A 208 5.17 2.61 -4.09
CA PRO A 208 6.46 2.93 -3.51
C PRO A 208 6.66 4.44 -3.64
N SER A 209 6.68 5.11 -2.49
CA SER A 209 7.12 6.50 -2.42
C SER A 209 8.56 6.48 -2.93
N ALA A 210 8.86 7.27 -3.95
CA ALA A 210 10.22 7.43 -4.44
C ALA A 210 11.07 7.95 -3.27
N ALA A 211 11.72 7.03 -2.55
CA ALA A 211 12.66 7.36 -1.50
C ALA A 211 13.83 8.09 -2.16
N GLY A 212 13.88 9.41 -1.94
CA GLY A 212 15.05 10.22 -2.26
C GLY A 212 15.16 10.70 -3.71
N ALA A 213 14.24 11.57 -4.14
CA ALA A 213 14.68 12.71 -4.94
C ALA A 213 14.73 13.92 -4.02
N PRO A 214 15.90 14.53 -3.75
CA PRO A 214 15.91 15.88 -3.23
C PRO A 214 15.29 16.74 -4.33
N SER A 215 14.06 17.19 -4.16
CA SER A 215 13.60 18.38 -4.86
C SER A 215 14.30 19.58 -4.20
N ALA A 216 15.62 19.63 -4.36
CA ALA A 216 16.37 20.86 -4.31
C ALA A 216 15.88 21.63 -5.54
N ARG A 217 14.83 22.41 -5.35
CA ARG A 217 14.49 23.48 -6.28
C ARG A 217 15.74 24.36 -6.35
N PRO A 218 16.37 24.58 -7.51
CA PRO A 218 17.39 25.59 -7.60
C PRO A 218 16.70 26.93 -7.34
N SER A 219 16.86 27.43 -6.12
CA SER A 219 16.63 28.83 -5.80
C SER A 219 17.59 29.61 -6.69
N ARG A 220 17.08 30.09 -7.82
CA ARG A 220 17.78 31.00 -8.69
C ARG A 220 17.89 32.31 -7.90
N TYR A 221 18.98 32.47 -7.17
CA TYR A 221 19.41 33.76 -6.66
C TYR A 221 19.69 34.65 -7.87
N THR A 222 18.67 35.35 -8.35
CA THR A 222 18.89 36.59 -9.07
C THR A 222 19.18 37.64 -8.02
N SER A 223 20.46 38.01 -7.95
CA SER A 223 20.96 39.18 -7.25
C SER A 223 20.14 40.40 -7.65
N GLY A 224 19.21 40.79 -6.78
CA GLY A 224 18.43 42.01 -6.89
C GLY A 224 18.29 42.56 -5.49
N THR A 225 19.09 43.57 -5.17
CA THR A 225 18.98 44.36 -3.95
C THR A 225 17.55 44.88 -3.81
N SER A 226 16.74 44.25 -2.97
CA SER A 226 15.49 44.82 -2.48
C SER A 226 15.67 45.05 -0.99
N ALA A 227 15.99 46.29 -0.64
CA ALA A 227 15.99 46.74 0.74
C ALA A 227 14.60 46.46 1.34
N LEU A 228 14.59 45.90 2.56
CA LEU A 228 13.36 45.78 3.33
C LEU A 228 12.69 47.16 3.43
N PRO A 229 11.39 47.29 3.11
CA PRO A 229 10.71 48.57 3.26
C PRO A 229 10.73 48.98 4.73
N GLN A 230 11.03 50.25 5.00
CA GLN A 230 11.02 50.77 6.36
C GLN A 230 9.60 50.67 6.97
N PRO A 231 9.48 50.33 8.26
CA PRO A 231 8.20 50.25 8.94
C PRO A 231 7.50 51.61 8.90
N ARG A 232 6.24 51.62 8.45
CA ARG A 232 5.41 52.84 8.46
C ARG A 232 5.14 53.23 9.92
N ALA A 233 5.24 54.52 10.24
CA ALA A 233 5.01 55.07 11.58
C ALA A 233 3.52 55.10 11.99
N GLY A 234 2.74 54.10 11.62
CA GLY A 234 1.34 53.96 11.98
C GLY A 234 1.04 52.53 12.40
N SER A 235 0.40 52.38 13.56
CA SER A 235 -0.12 51.09 14.03
C SER A 235 -1.14 50.56 13.02
N ALA A 236 -0.76 49.55 12.23
CA ALA A 236 -1.70 48.81 11.40
C ALA A 236 -2.50 47.87 12.31
N ILE A 237 -3.80 48.09 12.43
CA ILE A 237 -4.71 47.16 13.09
C ILE A 237 -4.79 45.90 12.20
N PRO A 238 -4.52 44.68 12.71
CA PRO A 238 -4.65 43.46 11.94
C PRO A 238 -6.11 43.31 11.49
N LEU A 239 -6.36 43.39 10.17
CA LEU A 239 -7.66 43.07 9.61
C LEU A 239 -7.87 41.55 9.69
N GLN A 240 -8.49 41.09 10.78
CA GLN A 240 -9.02 39.73 10.89
C GLN A 240 -10.27 39.62 10.01
N HIS A 241 -10.08 39.39 8.72
CA HIS A 241 -11.14 38.90 7.85
C HIS A 241 -11.08 37.37 7.79
N THR A 242 -11.40 36.71 8.90
CA THR A 242 -11.84 35.31 8.82
C THR A 242 -13.35 35.33 8.67
N PRO A 243 -13.92 35.02 7.49
CA PRO A 243 -15.36 34.93 7.36
C PRO A 243 -15.88 33.89 8.38
N PRO A 244 -17.05 34.12 9.00
CA PRO A 244 -17.60 33.21 9.99
C PRO A 244 -17.70 31.80 9.42
N ARG A 245 -17.14 30.83 10.15
CA ARG A 245 -17.20 29.41 9.76
C ARG A 245 -18.65 28.94 9.95
N PRO A 246 -19.30 28.39 8.92
CA PRO A 246 -20.72 28.03 8.99
C PRO A 246 -21.00 26.76 9.80
N TYR A 247 -19.96 26.00 10.18
CA TYR A 247 -20.03 24.81 11.01
C TYR A 247 -18.79 24.68 11.91
N THR A 248 -18.92 23.98 13.03
CA THR A 248 -17.83 23.71 13.99
C THR A 248 -16.99 22.50 13.56
N GLY A 249 -15.79 22.34 14.15
CA GLY A 249 -14.98 21.13 13.96
C GLY A 249 -15.72 19.86 14.44
N MET A 250 -16.44 19.95 15.55
CA MET A 250 -17.24 18.84 16.08
C MET A 250 -18.35 18.39 15.13
N GLU A 251 -19.02 19.33 14.47
CA GLU A 251 -20.03 19.02 13.44
C GLU A 251 -19.39 18.31 12.25
N GLN A 252 -18.23 18.78 11.81
CA GLN A 252 -17.47 18.14 10.72
C GLN A 252 -17.05 16.71 11.07
N GLU A 253 -16.53 16.50 12.28
CA GLU A 253 -16.13 15.17 12.76
C GLU A 253 -17.34 14.24 12.95
N LYS A 254 -18.48 14.77 13.40
CA LYS A 254 -19.73 13.99 13.50
C LYS A 254 -20.19 13.50 12.14
N VAL A 255 -20.26 14.40 11.15
CA VAL A 255 -20.60 14.04 9.77
C VAL A 255 -19.59 13.02 9.23
N ALA A 256 -18.29 13.19 9.50
CA ALA A 256 -17.27 12.23 9.09
C ALA A 256 -17.52 10.83 9.66
N LEU A 257 -17.86 10.72 10.96
CA LEU A 257 -18.17 9.43 11.59
C LEU A 257 -19.40 8.77 10.98
N ASP A 258 -20.45 9.54 10.72
CA ASP A 258 -21.67 9.03 10.08
C ASP A 258 -21.41 8.54 8.64
N VAL A 259 -20.54 9.23 7.90
CA VAL A 259 -20.07 8.80 6.58
C VAL A 259 -19.26 7.49 6.69
N VAL A 260 -18.40 7.35 7.69
CA VAL A 260 -17.61 6.12 7.92
C VAL A 260 -18.52 4.94 8.26
N ARG A 261 -19.51 5.13 9.14
CA ARG A 261 -20.54 4.12 9.44
C ARG A 261 -21.25 3.64 8.19
N LYS A 262 -21.66 4.59 7.33
CA LYS A 262 -22.30 4.28 6.05
C LYS A 262 -21.37 3.51 5.10
N ALA A 263 -20.10 3.92 4.99
CA ALA A 263 -19.12 3.24 4.17
C ALA A 263 -18.90 1.79 4.62
N LEU A 264 -18.79 1.57 5.94
CA LEU A 264 -18.55 0.25 6.53
C LEU A 264 -19.82 -0.59 6.73
N ALA A 265 -21.01 -0.04 6.46
CA ALA A 265 -22.30 -0.65 6.78
C ALA A 265 -22.39 -1.10 8.25
N ILE A 266 -21.91 -0.24 9.16
CA ILE A 266 -21.90 -0.45 10.61
C ILE A 266 -22.83 0.57 11.26
N ASP A 267 -23.57 0.15 12.29
CA ASP A 267 -24.42 1.02 13.11
C ASP A 267 -23.68 1.58 14.34
N ASP A 268 -24.40 2.37 15.15
CA ASP A 268 -23.84 3.02 16.35
C ASP A 268 -23.41 2.01 17.43
N ASP A 269 -24.11 0.87 17.51
CA ASP A 269 -23.83 -0.17 18.51
C ASP A 269 -22.54 -0.93 18.18
N TRP A 270 -22.24 -1.06 16.89
CA TRP A 270 -21.15 -1.87 16.39
C TRP A 270 -19.90 -1.05 16.03
N LEU A 271 -20.02 0.27 15.80
CA LEU A 271 -18.91 1.25 15.78
C LEU A 271 -19.12 2.31 16.86
N ARG A 272 -18.58 2.04 18.04
CA ARG A 272 -18.75 2.88 19.24
C ARG A 272 -17.88 4.13 19.16
N ASP A 273 -18.49 5.28 19.43
CA ASP A 273 -17.82 6.59 19.47
C ASP A 273 -17.02 6.75 20.76
N LEU A 274 -15.72 7.02 20.61
CA LEU A 274 -14.76 7.20 21.69
C LEU A 274 -14.34 8.66 21.88
N ARG A 275 -14.78 9.60 21.04
CA ARG A 275 -14.30 11.00 21.03
C ARG A 275 -14.55 11.76 22.32
N ALA A 276 -15.57 11.37 23.09
CA ALA A 276 -15.84 11.94 24.41
C ALA A 276 -14.82 11.52 25.48
N GLN A 277 -14.00 10.49 25.22
CA GLN A 277 -13.02 9.93 26.14
C GLN A 277 -11.61 10.33 25.73
N ARG A 278 -10.97 11.17 26.55
CA ARG A 278 -9.62 11.68 26.26
C ARG A 278 -8.56 10.60 26.47
N GLY A 279 -7.50 10.63 25.65
CA GLY A 279 -6.29 9.83 25.84
C GLY A 279 -6.39 8.38 25.34
N LEU A 280 -7.48 7.99 24.67
CA LEU A 280 -7.61 6.63 24.12
C LEU A 280 -6.78 6.40 22.84
N GLY A 281 -6.47 7.49 22.12
CA GLY A 281 -5.70 7.44 20.88
C GLY A 281 -6.49 6.92 19.68
N ALA A 282 -7.81 6.94 19.73
CA ALA A 282 -8.71 6.59 18.64
C ALA A 282 -10.06 7.28 18.84
N ASP A 283 -10.74 7.56 17.73
CA ASP A 283 -12.06 8.21 17.71
C ASP A 283 -13.21 7.20 17.78
N ALA A 284 -12.99 5.97 17.33
CA ALA A 284 -13.98 4.90 17.40
C ALA A 284 -13.36 3.51 17.59
N VAL A 285 -14.17 2.58 18.08
CA VAL A 285 -13.81 1.15 18.21
C VAL A 285 -14.97 0.28 17.79
N ASP A 286 -14.69 -0.83 17.10
CA ASP A 286 -15.73 -1.78 16.72
C ASP A 286 -15.85 -2.98 17.68
N ALA A 287 -16.80 -3.87 17.41
CA ALA A 287 -17.03 -5.07 18.21
C ALA A 287 -15.85 -6.07 18.21
N LEU A 288 -14.93 -5.96 17.25
CA LEU A 288 -13.71 -6.78 17.16
C LEU A 288 -12.51 -6.12 17.85
N SER A 289 -12.73 -5.02 18.57
CA SER A 289 -11.67 -4.20 19.19
C SER A 289 -10.70 -3.58 18.18
N ARG A 290 -11.15 -3.35 16.94
CA ARG A 290 -10.41 -2.58 15.94
C ARG A 290 -10.59 -1.10 16.21
N PHE A 291 -9.49 -0.37 16.30
CA PHE A 291 -9.46 1.07 16.59
C PHE A 291 -9.44 1.87 15.30
N TYR A 292 -10.25 2.93 15.26
CA TYR A 292 -10.39 3.82 14.11
C TYR A 292 -10.07 5.25 14.54
N GLU A 293 -9.08 5.87 13.89
CA GLU A 293 -8.72 7.27 14.07
C GLU A 293 -9.16 8.08 12.84
N LEU A 294 -10.00 9.09 13.02
CA LEU A 294 -10.64 9.80 11.92
C LEU A 294 -9.99 11.17 11.69
N LYS A 295 -9.54 11.42 10.46
CA LYS A 295 -9.11 12.75 10.01
C LYS A 295 -10.07 13.28 8.95
N ALA A 296 -10.86 14.28 9.34
CA ALA A 296 -11.91 14.86 8.51
C ALA A 296 -11.43 16.11 7.75
N TYR A 297 -11.71 16.15 6.45
CA TYR A 297 -11.37 17.25 5.55
C TYR A 297 -12.57 17.66 4.71
N LYS A 298 -12.78 18.97 4.64
CA LYS A 298 -13.84 19.58 3.83
C LYS A 298 -13.53 19.55 2.32
N ASP A 299 -12.25 19.61 1.98
CA ASP A 299 -11.71 19.65 0.62
C ASP A 299 -11.15 18.27 0.22
N ALA A 300 -10.33 18.25 -0.83
CA ALA A 300 -9.63 17.06 -1.32
C ALA A 300 -8.72 16.40 -0.25
N GLU A 301 -8.49 15.10 -0.43
CA GLU A 301 -7.64 14.27 0.43
C GLU A 301 -6.20 14.80 0.53
N PRO A 302 -5.73 15.17 1.73
CA PRO A 302 -4.35 15.58 1.93
C PRO A 302 -3.40 14.38 1.88
N ASP A 303 -2.15 14.62 1.51
CA ASP A 303 -1.10 13.58 1.57
C ASP A 303 -0.43 13.49 2.94
N THR A 304 -0.72 14.45 3.81
CA THR A 304 -0.07 14.68 5.09
C THR A 304 -1.12 14.93 6.16
N VAL A 305 -1.01 14.22 7.27
CA VAL A 305 -1.87 14.39 8.46
C VAL A 305 -1.02 14.48 9.72
N LEU A 306 -1.64 14.92 10.82
CA LEU A 306 -1.01 14.98 12.12
C LEU A 306 -1.67 13.95 13.04
N LEU A 307 -0.85 13.17 13.73
CA LEU A 307 -1.28 12.31 14.83
C LEU A 307 -0.90 12.94 16.17
N THR A 308 -1.82 12.88 17.13
CA THR A 308 -1.49 13.21 18.53
C THR A 308 -0.59 12.12 19.13
N PRO A 309 0.10 12.40 20.24
CA PRO A 309 0.92 11.39 20.91
C PRO A 309 0.14 10.12 21.29
N ALA A 310 -1.10 10.26 21.75
CA ALA A 310 -1.95 9.11 22.11
C ALA A 310 -2.34 8.27 20.88
N GLU A 311 -2.66 8.92 19.75
CA GLU A 311 -2.96 8.24 18.49
C GLU A 311 -1.76 7.48 17.94
N PHE A 312 -0.59 8.13 17.95
CA PHE A 312 0.64 7.48 17.51
C PHE A 312 0.99 6.29 18.41
N GLN A 313 0.86 6.44 19.73
CA GLN A 313 1.09 5.37 20.68
C GLN A 313 0.13 4.20 20.45
N ARG A 314 -1.17 4.47 20.29
CA ARG A 314 -2.17 3.43 19.99
C ARG A 314 -1.84 2.68 18.69
N ALA A 315 -1.44 3.41 17.66
CA ALA A 315 -1.06 2.83 16.37
C ALA A 315 0.25 2.01 16.43
N ALA A 316 1.11 2.26 17.41
CA ALA A 316 2.35 1.50 17.64
C ALA A 316 2.11 0.24 18.49
N GLU A 317 1.15 0.28 19.42
CA GLU A 317 0.84 -0.82 20.33
C GLU A 317 -0.14 -1.83 19.74
N SER A 318 -0.99 -1.41 18.79
CA SER A 318 -2.07 -2.22 18.24
C SER A 318 -1.93 -2.44 16.74
N ASP A 319 -1.87 -3.69 16.33
CA ASP A 319 -1.95 -4.08 14.93
C ASP A 319 -3.33 -3.82 14.32
N ASP A 320 -4.38 -3.81 15.14
CA ASP A 320 -5.78 -3.55 14.76
C ASP A 320 -6.13 -2.05 14.78
N PHE A 321 -5.17 -1.21 14.36
CA PHE A 321 -5.36 0.23 14.24
C PHE A 321 -5.52 0.66 12.78
N PHE A 322 -6.58 1.42 12.52
CA PHE A 322 -6.93 1.94 11.20
C PHE A 322 -6.96 3.46 11.22
N LEU A 323 -6.14 4.08 10.35
CA LEU A 323 -6.24 5.50 10.06
C LEU A 323 -7.29 5.71 8.96
N VAL A 324 -8.31 6.51 9.26
CA VAL A 324 -9.43 6.79 8.37
C VAL A 324 -9.38 8.25 7.92
N ILE A 325 -9.27 8.46 6.61
CA ILE A 325 -9.28 9.79 6.02
C ILE A 325 -10.62 10.01 5.33
N VAL A 326 -11.36 11.01 5.80
CA VAL A 326 -12.64 11.41 5.21
C VAL A 326 -12.44 12.76 4.53
N SER A 327 -12.68 12.82 3.23
CA SER A 327 -12.47 14.03 2.42
C SER A 327 -13.70 14.37 1.58
N GLY A 328 -13.81 15.62 1.13
CA GLY A 328 -14.95 16.10 0.34
C GLY A 328 -16.20 16.40 1.16
N LEU A 329 -16.08 16.67 2.46
CA LEU A 329 -17.24 16.86 3.35
C LEU A 329 -18.02 18.18 3.12
N GLU A 330 -17.49 19.12 2.34
CA GLU A 330 -18.21 20.34 1.97
C GLU A 330 -19.09 20.10 0.74
N ALA A 331 -20.38 20.42 0.87
CA ALA A 331 -21.37 20.24 -0.17
C ALA A 331 -20.98 21.03 -1.45
N GLY A 332 -21.03 20.37 -2.60
CA GLY A 332 -20.68 20.95 -3.90
C GLY A 332 -19.19 20.92 -4.26
N THR A 333 -18.31 20.37 -3.40
CA THR A 333 -16.86 20.29 -3.67
C THR A 333 -16.47 19.07 -4.54
N GLY A 334 -17.28 18.01 -4.54
CA GLY A 334 -17.01 16.77 -5.27
C GLY A 334 -17.53 15.53 -4.54
N PRO A 335 -17.14 14.33 -4.97
CA PRO A 335 -17.49 13.09 -4.27
C PRO A 335 -16.84 13.05 -2.88
N VAL A 336 -17.56 12.46 -1.93
CA VAL A 336 -17.05 12.18 -0.58
C VAL A 336 -16.24 10.89 -0.63
N SER A 337 -15.04 10.91 -0.06
CA SER A 337 -14.14 9.75 -0.06
C SER A 337 -13.80 9.33 1.36
N VAL A 338 -13.88 8.03 1.63
CA VAL A 338 -13.42 7.38 2.87
C VAL A 338 -12.26 6.45 2.54
N ARG A 339 -11.04 6.82 2.92
CA ARG A 339 -9.86 5.94 2.81
C ARG A 339 -9.55 5.31 4.16
N ILE A 340 -9.36 4.00 4.17
CA ILE A 340 -9.02 3.21 5.36
C ILE A 340 -7.64 2.61 5.17
N ILE A 341 -6.72 2.97 6.07
CA ILE A 341 -5.31 2.59 6.05
C ILE A 341 -5.01 1.70 7.27
N PRO A 342 -4.81 0.37 7.10
CA PRO A 342 -4.40 -0.51 8.19
C PRO A 342 -2.93 -0.28 8.54
N GLN A 343 -2.55 -0.48 9.81
CA GLN A 343 -1.15 -0.43 10.26
C GLN A 343 -0.38 0.78 9.70
N PRO A 344 -0.87 2.02 9.90
CA PRO A 344 -0.37 3.21 9.23
C PRO A 344 1.12 3.45 9.46
N LEU A 345 1.65 3.13 10.65
CA LEU A 345 3.05 3.36 10.99
C LEU A 345 4.04 2.45 10.23
N GLN A 346 3.56 1.33 9.67
CA GLN A 346 4.39 0.40 8.91
C GLN A 346 4.55 0.80 7.43
N GLN A 347 3.72 1.73 6.95
CA GLN A 347 3.68 2.11 5.53
C GLN A 347 3.80 3.61 5.27
N LEU A 348 3.51 4.46 6.26
CA LEU A 348 3.58 5.91 6.14
C LEU A 348 4.88 6.45 6.70
N THR A 349 5.37 7.55 6.11
CA THR A 349 6.56 8.22 6.63
C THR A 349 6.19 9.09 7.82
N CYS A 350 6.75 8.77 8.99
CA CYS A 350 6.53 9.52 10.22
C CYS A 350 7.69 10.47 10.49
N ARG A 351 7.39 11.75 10.74
CA ARG A 351 8.36 12.76 11.17
C ARG A 351 8.00 13.25 12.58
N PRO A 352 8.93 13.13 13.54
CA PRO A 352 8.68 13.61 14.90
C PRO A 352 8.56 15.13 14.90
N SER A 353 7.50 15.64 15.53
CA SER A 353 7.35 17.03 15.93
C SER A 353 6.52 17.09 17.23
N SER A 354 5.98 18.25 17.64
CA SER A 354 5.07 18.32 18.81
C SER A 354 3.82 17.45 18.64
N SER A 355 3.40 17.23 17.38
CA SER A 355 2.52 16.16 16.92
C SER A 355 3.28 15.29 15.90
N VAL A 356 2.94 14.02 15.72
CA VAL A 356 3.64 13.21 14.70
C VAL A 356 3.09 13.55 13.32
N THR A 357 3.94 14.08 12.43
CA THR A 357 3.56 14.34 11.04
C THR A 357 3.66 13.04 10.25
N VAL A 358 2.57 12.65 9.60
CA VAL A 358 2.49 11.40 8.82
C VAL A 358 2.24 11.75 7.36
N THR A 359 3.10 11.28 6.44
CA THR A 359 3.03 11.59 5.01
C THR A 359 2.96 10.34 4.13
N GLY A 360 2.40 10.47 2.92
CA GLY A 360 2.26 9.39 1.94
C GLY A 360 0.88 8.74 1.95
N ILE A 361 -0.13 9.43 2.47
CA ILE A 361 -1.50 8.95 2.66
C ILE A 361 -2.10 8.43 1.34
N ARG A 362 -1.92 9.16 0.24
CA ARG A 362 -2.51 8.78 -1.06
C ARG A 362 -1.84 7.56 -1.69
N GLY A 363 -0.60 7.26 -1.30
CA GLY A 363 0.17 6.12 -1.79
C GLY A 363 0.03 4.87 -0.93
N ALA A 364 -0.66 4.94 0.21
CA ALA A 364 -0.74 3.85 1.17
C ALA A 364 -1.58 2.68 0.66
N HIS A 365 -1.21 1.45 1.06
CA HIS A 365 -2.05 0.28 0.89
C HIS A 365 -3.34 0.48 1.71
N SER A 366 -4.45 0.64 1.02
CA SER A 366 -5.69 1.11 1.65
C SER A 366 -6.93 0.67 0.89
N ARG A 367 -8.09 0.72 1.56
CA ARG A 367 -9.39 0.53 0.94
C ARG A 367 -10.13 1.86 0.89
N VAL A 368 -10.68 2.21 -0.28
CA VAL A 368 -11.32 3.50 -0.54
C VAL A 368 -12.77 3.30 -0.93
N TYR A 369 -13.68 3.99 -0.24
CA TYR A 369 -15.10 4.08 -0.60
C TYR A 369 -15.38 5.47 -1.13
N GLN A 370 -16.03 5.54 -2.29
CA GLN A 370 -16.52 6.79 -2.88
C GLN A 370 -18.03 6.89 -2.67
N LEU A 371 -18.49 8.06 -2.25
CA LEU A 371 -19.89 8.36 -2.06
C LEU A 371 -20.28 9.64 -2.83
N ASP A 372 -21.38 9.56 -3.55
CA ASP A 372 -21.97 10.68 -4.29
C ASP A 372 -23.26 11.15 -3.61
N GLU A 373 -23.54 12.45 -3.68
CA GLU A 373 -24.80 13.01 -3.20
C GLU A 373 -25.92 12.76 -4.21
N GLU A 374 -27.06 12.24 -3.75
CA GLU A 374 -28.26 12.09 -4.58
C GLU A 374 -28.76 13.46 -5.05
N ARG A 375 -28.75 13.65 -6.38
CA ARG A 375 -29.25 14.86 -7.05
C ARG A 375 -30.75 15.05 -6.86
#